data_AF-A0AAV0R7Y8-F1
#
_entry.id   AF-A0AAV0R7Y8-F1
#
_cell.length_a   1.000
_cell.length_b   1.000
_cell.length_c   1.000
_cell.angle_alpha   90.00
_cell.angle_beta   90.00
_cell.angle_gamma   90.00
#
_symmetry.space_group_name_H-M   'P 1'
#
loop_
_entity.id
_entity.type
_entity.pdbx_description
1 polymer ?
#
loop_
_entity_poly.entity_id
_entity_poly.type
_entity_poly.pdbx_seq_one_letter_code
_entity_poly.pdbx_strand_id
1 'polypeptide(L)'
;MKGLPFNKYSWLTTHNSYAMMGAKSLVGSILLSPRNQEDTVTNQLNNGIRGLMLDMYDFNNGIWLCHSFGGQCYNYTAFKPAVEVLQEVGQFLSGHPSEIVTIFIEDYVTTPQGLSKVFNESGLTQYLFPVSSMPKRGGDWPIVDDMVKQNQRLLVFTSKPEKEAAEGFAYMWRYVLESQCELLIPMLDSLKFNQSINLQEILN
;
A
#
# COMPACT_ATOMS: atom_id res chain seq x y z
N MET A 1 11.28 -17.79 6.84
CA MET A 1 11.59 -17.71 5.40
C MET A 1 13.01 -18.26 5.20
N LYS A 2 13.55 -18.37 3.99
CA LYS A 2 15.00 -18.67 3.86
C LYS A 2 15.75 -17.39 4.29
N GLY A 3 16.86 -17.47 5.02
CA GLY A 3 17.56 -16.29 5.58
C GLY A 3 18.19 -15.35 4.54
N LEU A 4 17.38 -14.80 3.65
CA LEU A 4 17.71 -13.89 2.56
C LEU A 4 17.20 -12.48 2.89
N PRO A 5 17.88 -11.43 2.40
CA PRO A 5 17.37 -10.06 2.41
C PRO A 5 15.97 -9.95 1.80
N PHE A 6 15.14 -9.04 2.31
CA PHE A 6 13.78 -8.80 1.80
C PHE A 6 13.70 -8.55 0.29
N ASN A 7 14.69 -7.85 -0.29
CA ASN A 7 14.77 -7.57 -1.73
C ASN A 7 15.33 -8.73 -2.58
N LYS A 8 15.57 -9.92 -2.00
CA LYS A 8 15.88 -11.15 -2.77
C LYS A 8 14.68 -12.07 -2.93
N TYR A 9 13.50 -11.60 -2.53
CA TYR A 9 12.23 -12.27 -2.72
C TYR A 9 11.41 -11.63 -3.83
N SER A 10 10.53 -12.42 -4.43
CA SER A 10 9.44 -11.93 -5.27
C SER A 10 8.14 -11.98 -4.47
N TRP A 11 7.45 -10.84 -4.38
CA TRP A 11 6.24 -10.69 -3.59
C TRP A 11 5.05 -10.44 -4.50
N LEU A 12 4.02 -11.28 -4.40
CA LEU A 12 2.79 -11.07 -5.17
C LEU A 12 2.02 -9.88 -4.58
N THR A 13 1.65 -8.94 -5.46
CA THR A 13 1.04 -7.66 -5.11
C THR A 13 -0.26 -7.47 -5.90
N THR A 14 -1.31 -6.92 -5.28
CA THR A 14 -2.57 -6.58 -5.95
C THR A 14 -2.74 -5.07 -6.10
N HIS A 15 -3.27 -4.64 -7.24
CA HIS A 15 -3.59 -3.25 -7.55
C HIS A 15 -5.00 -2.90 -7.05
N ASN A 16 -5.15 -1.77 -6.36
CA ASN A 16 -6.41 -1.37 -5.75
C ASN A 16 -7.08 -2.52 -4.99
N SER A 17 -6.34 -3.06 -4.02
CA SER A 17 -6.69 -4.30 -3.32
C SER A 17 -8.07 -4.27 -2.67
N TYR A 18 -8.60 -3.08 -2.38
CA TYR A 18 -9.91 -2.86 -1.78
C TYR A 18 -11.06 -2.83 -2.81
N ALA A 19 -10.76 -2.71 -4.11
CA ALA A 19 -11.73 -2.47 -5.17
C ALA A 19 -12.40 -3.77 -5.65
N MET A 20 -13.14 -4.42 -4.75
CA MET A 20 -13.75 -5.74 -4.98
C MET A 20 -15.06 -5.68 -5.78
N MET A 21 -15.26 -6.64 -6.67
CA MET A 21 -16.53 -6.88 -7.35
C MET A 21 -17.68 -7.04 -6.35
N GLY A 22 -18.83 -6.44 -6.67
CA GLY A 22 -20.00 -6.45 -5.79
C GLY A 22 -19.86 -5.61 -4.50
N ALA A 23 -18.74 -4.93 -4.28
CA ALA A 23 -18.58 -4.03 -3.13
C ALA A 23 -19.65 -2.93 -3.13
N LYS A 24 -20.20 -2.65 -1.94
CA LYS A 24 -21.11 -1.53 -1.69
C LYS A 24 -20.33 -0.40 -1.02
N SER A 25 -20.60 0.83 -1.42
CA SER A 25 -20.04 2.00 -0.72
C SER A 25 -20.60 2.08 0.68
N LEU A 26 -19.75 2.29 1.68
CA LEU A 26 -20.18 2.57 3.05
C LEU A 26 -20.78 3.96 3.24
N VAL A 27 -20.69 4.82 2.22
CA VAL A 27 -21.44 6.09 2.14
C VAL A 27 -22.91 5.86 1.74
N GLY A 28 -23.25 4.65 1.28
CA GLY A 28 -24.60 4.28 0.82
C GLY A 28 -24.93 4.72 -0.61
N SER A 29 -23.99 5.34 -1.31
CA SER A 29 -24.08 5.71 -2.72
C SER A 29 -23.91 4.50 -3.65
N ILE A 30 -24.40 4.64 -4.88
CA ILE A 30 -24.01 3.74 -5.97
C ILE A 30 -22.53 3.94 -6.29
N LEU A 31 -21.80 2.84 -6.45
CA LEU A 31 -20.35 2.86 -6.64
C LEU A 31 -20.01 2.76 -8.14
N LEU A 32 -19.79 3.92 -8.77
CA LEU A 32 -19.47 4.10 -10.20
C LEU A 32 -17.96 4.30 -10.37
N SER A 33 -17.23 3.21 -10.19
CA SER A 33 -15.78 3.17 -10.27
C SER A 33 -15.35 1.80 -10.81
N PRO A 34 -14.16 1.63 -11.40
CA PRO A 34 -13.70 0.30 -11.80
C PRO A 34 -13.45 -0.62 -10.60
N ARG A 35 -13.40 -1.93 -10.86
CA ARG A 35 -13.09 -2.98 -9.89
C ARG A 35 -11.87 -3.75 -10.35
N ASN A 36 -11.06 -4.18 -9.40
CA ASN A 36 -9.78 -4.83 -9.66
C ASN A 36 -9.71 -6.24 -9.05
N GLN A 37 -10.55 -6.54 -8.05
CA GLN A 37 -10.44 -7.76 -7.26
C GLN A 37 -11.77 -8.51 -7.21
N GLU A 38 -11.70 -9.83 -7.08
CA GLU A 38 -12.85 -10.71 -6.78
C GLU A 38 -12.91 -11.08 -5.30
N ASP A 39 -11.80 -10.92 -4.58
CA ASP A 39 -11.62 -11.32 -3.18
C ASP A 39 -11.49 -10.11 -2.24
N THR A 40 -11.88 -10.29 -0.98
CA THR A 40 -11.58 -9.33 0.11
C THR A 40 -10.08 -9.24 0.35
N VAL A 41 -9.63 -8.17 1.01
CA VAL A 41 -8.21 -8.01 1.37
C VAL A 41 -7.74 -9.13 2.30
N THR A 42 -8.58 -9.52 3.27
CA THR A 42 -8.34 -10.70 4.10
C THR A 42 -8.09 -11.96 3.27
N ASN A 43 -8.93 -12.26 2.26
CA ASN A 43 -8.76 -13.44 1.42
C ASN A 43 -7.53 -13.33 0.52
N GLN A 44 -7.24 -12.16 -0.03
CA GLN A 44 -6.01 -11.92 -0.79
C GLN A 44 -4.77 -12.27 0.05
N LEU A 45 -4.69 -11.80 1.29
CA LEU A 45 -3.58 -12.10 2.21
C LEU A 45 -3.50 -13.60 2.54
N ASN A 46 -4.64 -14.24 2.83
CA ASN A 46 -4.71 -15.69 3.08
C ASN A 46 -4.30 -16.53 1.85
N ASN A 47 -4.54 -16.01 0.65
CA ASN A 47 -4.18 -16.65 -0.63
C ASN A 47 -2.73 -16.36 -1.07
N GLY A 48 -1.92 -15.71 -0.22
CA GLY A 48 -0.49 -15.53 -0.47
C GLY A 48 -0.08 -14.17 -1.01
N ILE A 49 -1.01 -13.21 -1.15
CA ILE A 49 -0.66 -11.81 -1.43
C ILE A 49 0.14 -11.23 -0.27
N ARG A 50 1.23 -10.53 -0.56
CA ARG A 50 2.11 -9.89 0.44
C ARG A 50 2.38 -8.42 0.12
N GLY A 51 1.90 -7.92 -1.01
CA GLY A 51 1.84 -6.50 -1.33
C GLY A 51 0.40 -6.06 -1.60
N LEU A 52 0.00 -4.91 -1.07
CA LEU A 52 -1.31 -4.31 -1.31
C LEU A 52 -1.11 -2.89 -1.81
N MET A 53 -1.80 -2.50 -2.89
CA MET A 53 -1.84 -1.12 -3.33
C MET A 53 -3.18 -0.48 -2.98
N LEU A 54 -3.11 0.67 -2.33
CA LEU A 54 -4.24 1.38 -1.74
C LEU A 54 -4.21 2.86 -2.13
N ASP A 55 -5.22 3.31 -2.88
CA ASP A 55 -5.41 4.74 -3.12
C ASP A 55 -6.10 5.38 -1.91
N MET A 56 -5.43 6.34 -1.27
CA MET A 56 -5.93 6.98 -0.05
C MET A 56 -6.22 8.46 -0.29
N TYR A 57 -7.41 8.89 0.10
CA TYR A 57 -7.90 10.26 -0.06
C TYR A 57 -8.43 10.84 1.25
N ASP A 58 -8.31 12.15 1.40
CA ASP A 58 -9.15 12.88 2.34
C ASP A 58 -10.61 12.86 1.86
N PHE A 59 -11.50 12.32 2.68
CA PHE A 59 -12.92 12.27 2.35
C PHE A 59 -13.77 12.11 3.61
N ASN A 60 -14.92 12.77 3.66
CA ASN A 60 -15.90 12.64 4.76
C ASN A 60 -15.24 12.72 6.16
N ASN A 61 -14.36 13.71 6.37
CA ASN A 61 -13.60 13.96 7.60
C ASN A 61 -12.68 12.81 8.06
N GLY A 62 -12.26 11.92 7.15
CA GLY A 62 -11.31 10.85 7.43
C GLY A 62 -10.49 10.48 6.19
N ILE A 63 -9.73 9.38 6.30
CA ILE A 63 -8.98 8.82 5.19
C ILE A 63 -9.77 7.65 4.60
N TRP A 64 -10.04 7.72 3.30
CA TRP A 64 -10.86 6.75 2.59
C TRP A 64 -10.13 6.11 1.44
N LEU A 65 -10.56 4.90 1.10
CA LEU A 65 -10.16 4.20 -0.11
C LEU A 65 -11.15 4.51 -1.22
N CYS A 66 -10.65 5.13 -2.28
CA CYS A 66 -11.46 5.58 -3.40
C CYS A 66 -10.73 5.28 -4.70
N HIS A 67 -11.38 4.66 -5.67
CA HIS A 67 -10.78 4.48 -7.00
C HIS A 67 -11.34 5.58 -7.91
N SER A 68 -10.60 6.68 -7.97
CA SER A 68 -11.10 7.98 -8.41
C SER A 68 -10.10 8.67 -9.36
N PHE A 69 -10.41 9.91 -9.76
CA PHE A 69 -9.60 10.70 -10.69
C PHE A 69 -9.47 12.15 -10.22
N GLY A 70 -8.46 12.86 -10.73
CA GLY A 70 -8.24 14.27 -10.42
C GLY A 70 -7.83 14.56 -8.97
N GLY A 71 -7.36 13.54 -8.25
CA GLY A 71 -6.93 13.67 -6.86
C GLY A 71 -8.06 13.97 -5.86
N GLN A 72 -9.30 13.66 -6.23
CA GLN A 72 -10.48 13.87 -5.37
C GLN A 72 -11.26 12.57 -5.22
N CYS A 73 -11.78 12.33 -4.02
CA CYS A 73 -12.74 11.26 -3.77
C CYS A 73 -14.17 11.82 -3.80
N TYR A 74 -15.08 11.07 -4.44
CA TYR A 74 -16.49 11.42 -4.55
C TYR A 74 -17.33 10.35 -3.88
N ASN A 75 -18.57 10.68 -3.50
CA ASN A 75 -19.52 9.71 -2.96
C ASN A 75 -19.61 8.45 -3.84
N TYR A 76 -19.63 8.60 -5.17
CA TYR A 76 -19.76 7.47 -6.10
C TYR A 76 -18.44 6.75 -6.43
N THR A 77 -17.30 7.22 -5.93
CA THR A 77 -15.98 6.54 -6.06
C THR A 77 -15.43 6.03 -4.73
N ALA A 78 -16.04 6.41 -3.60
CA ALA A 78 -15.66 6.00 -2.26
C ALA A 78 -16.12 4.57 -1.93
N PHE A 79 -15.18 3.68 -1.61
CA PHE A 79 -15.49 2.31 -1.21
C PHE A 79 -15.77 2.24 0.30
N LYS A 80 -14.76 2.55 1.11
CA LYS A 80 -14.80 2.42 2.57
C LYS A 80 -13.69 3.25 3.24
N PRO A 81 -13.79 3.54 4.54
CA PRO A 81 -12.70 4.12 5.30
C PRO A 81 -11.43 3.26 5.22
N ALA A 82 -10.26 3.88 5.10
CA ALA A 82 -9.00 3.15 5.00
C ALA A 82 -8.69 2.34 6.26
N VAL A 83 -9.13 2.82 7.43
CA VAL A 83 -8.93 2.13 8.71
C VAL A 83 -9.51 0.71 8.72
N GLU A 84 -10.60 0.44 8.00
CA GLU A 84 -11.19 -0.91 7.96
C GLU A 84 -10.27 -1.92 7.27
N VAL A 85 -9.70 -1.55 6.12
CA VAL A 85 -8.75 -2.42 5.39
C VAL A 85 -7.44 -2.54 6.16
N LEU A 86 -6.96 -1.46 6.78
CA LEU A 86 -5.76 -1.51 7.61
C LEU A 86 -5.97 -2.41 8.85
N GLN A 87 -7.17 -2.46 9.41
CA GLN A 87 -7.52 -3.42 10.46
C GLN A 87 -7.53 -4.87 9.97
N GLU A 88 -7.98 -5.14 8.73
CA GLU A 88 -7.83 -6.48 8.12
C GLU A 88 -6.35 -6.90 8.04
N VAL A 89 -5.47 -5.98 7.63
CA VAL A 89 -4.00 -6.21 7.62
C VAL A 89 -3.47 -6.46 9.04
N GLY A 90 -3.94 -5.69 10.02
CA GLY A 90 -3.54 -5.85 11.42
C GLY A 90 -3.95 -7.20 12.00
N GLN A 91 -5.17 -7.64 11.72
CA GLN A 91 -5.67 -8.97 12.09
C GLN A 91 -4.84 -10.08 11.44
N PHE A 92 -4.51 -9.94 10.16
CA PHE A 92 -3.65 -10.89 9.46
C PHE A 92 -2.25 -10.98 10.09
N LEU A 93 -1.58 -9.85 10.32
CA LEU A 93 -0.24 -9.81 10.92
C LEU A 93 -0.23 -10.33 12.36
N SER A 94 -1.30 -10.10 13.12
CA SER A 94 -1.46 -10.63 14.48
C SER A 94 -1.63 -12.16 14.48
N GLY A 95 -2.45 -12.69 13.57
CA GLY A 95 -2.68 -14.14 13.43
C GLY A 95 -1.51 -14.91 12.79
N HIS A 96 -0.63 -14.21 12.06
CA HIS A 96 0.49 -14.81 11.34
C HIS A 96 1.83 -14.14 11.72
N PRO A 97 2.43 -14.51 12.86
CA PRO A 97 3.58 -13.80 13.43
C PRO A 97 4.85 -13.87 12.57
N SER A 98 4.94 -14.84 11.64
CA SER A 98 6.08 -14.99 10.72
C SER A 98 5.92 -14.23 9.40
N GLU A 99 4.76 -13.63 9.14
CA GLU A 99 4.45 -13.00 7.86
C GLU A 99 4.82 -11.52 7.86
N ILE A 100 5.10 -11.04 6.66
CA ILE A 100 5.42 -9.64 6.36
C ILE A 100 4.43 -9.11 5.31
N VAL A 101 4.03 -7.86 5.42
CA VAL A 101 3.14 -7.22 4.44
C VAL A 101 3.76 -5.92 3.97
N THR A 102 3.57 -5.59 2.70
CA THR A 102 3.93 -4.31 2.11
C THR A 102 2.68 -3.58 1.66
N ILE A 103 2.57 -2.29 1.98
CA ILE A 103 1.49 -1.42 1.51
C ILE A 103 2.11 -0.32 0.63
N PHE A 104 1.60 -0.19 -0.58
CA PHE A 104 1.86 0.92 -1.48
C PHE A 104 0.67 1.87 -1.46
N ILE A 105 0.90 3.13 -1.12
CA ILE A 105 -0.13 4.15 -1.03
C ILE A 105 -0.02 5.07 -2.25
N GLU A 106 -1.05 5.06 -3.10
CA GLU A 106 -1.27 6.17 -4.03
C GLU A 106 -1.91 7.30 -3.23
N ASP A 107 -1.09 8.26 -2.84
CA ASP A 107 -1.38 9.18 -1.75
C ASP A 107 -1.95 10.51 -2.25
N TYR A 108 -3.23 10.71 -1.97
CA TYR A 108 -3.97 11.96 -2.16
C TYR A 108 -4.36 12.60 -0.82
N VAL A 109 -3.75 12.20 0.29
CA VAL A 109 -4.01 12.72 1.63
C VAL A 109 -3.22 13.99 1.87
N THR A 110 -3.94 15.10 1.96
CA THR A 110 -3.44 16.44 2.25
C THR A 110 -3.56 16.81 3.72
N THR A 111 -4.45 16.18 4.49
CA THR A 111 -4.57 16.40 5.93
C THR A 111 -3.24 16.13 6.63
N PRO A 112 -2.69 17.07 7.41
CA PRO A 112 -1.46 16.86 8.16
C PRO A 112 -1.58 15.66 9.10
N GLN A 113 -0.59 14.77 9.09
CA GLN A 113 -0.59 13.54 9.90
C GLN A 113 -1.75 12.57 9.60
N GLY A 114 -2.40 12.71 8.44
CA GLY A 114 -3.54 11.88 8.05
C GLY A 114 -3.18 10.39 7.96
N LEU A 115 -2.02 10.05 7.40
CA LEU A 115 -1.54 8.68 7.33
C LEU A 115 -1.10 8.19 8.72
N SER A 116 -0.32 8.98 9.44
CA SER A 116 0.11 8.63 10.82
C SER A 116 -1.08 8.29 11.71
N LYS A 117 -2.14 9.11 11.63
CA LYS A 117 -3.36 8.93 12.41
C LYS A 117 -4.08 7.63 12.04
N VAL A 118 -4.32 7.37 10.74
CA VAL A 118 -5.09 6.18 10.33
C VAL A 118 -4.31 4.87 10.57
N PHE A 119 -2.98 4.88 10.46
CA PHE A 119 -2.14 3.73 10.82
C PHE A 119 -2.10 3.49 12.33
N ASN A 120 -2.11 4.54 13.14
CA ASN A 120 -2.22 4.41 14.60
C ASN A 120 -3.59 3.88 15.02
N GLU A 121 -4.68 4.41 14.45
CA GLU A 121 -6.06 3.98 14.72
C GLU A 121 -6.33 2.52 14.31
N SER A 122 -5.64 2.03 13.29
CA SER A 122 -5.71 0.61 12.87
C SER A 122 -4.81 -0.31 13.71
N GLY A 123 -3.96 0.22 14.59
CA GLY A 123 -3.04 -0.55 15.42
C GLY A 123 -1.82 -1.10 14.68
N LEU A 124 -1.54 -0.59 13.48
CA LEU A 124 -0.46 -1.09 12.62
C LEU A 124 0.92 -0.51 12.96
N THR A 125 0.99 0.61 13.69
CA THR A 125 2.26 1.30 14.01
C THR A 125 3.30 0.37 14.67
N GLN A 126 2.86 -0.60 15.47
CA GLN A 126 3.74 -1.59 16.13
C GLN A 126 4.46 -2.54 15.16
N TYR A 127 3.99 -2.65 13.91
CA TYR A 127 4.56 -3.51 12.89
C TYR A 127 5.45 -2.76 11.91
N LEU A 128 5.46 -1.42 11.93
CA LEU A 128 6.14 -0.63 10.90
C LEU A 128 7.64 -0.89 10.85
N PHE A 129 8.13 -1.17 9.66
CA PHE A 129 9.56 -1.18 9.36
C PHE A 129 10.04 0.26 9.20
N PRO A 130 11.02 0.72 10.00
CA PRO A 130 11.40 2.13 10.04
C PRO A 130 12.23 2.54 8.81
N VAL A 131 11.93 3.72 8.26
CA VAL A 131 12.66 4.32 7.12
C VAL A 131 14.17 4.42 7.38
N SER A 132 14.57 4.71 8.62
CA SER A 132 15.98 4.80 9.01
C SER A 132 16.77 3.50 8.81
N SER A 133 16.07 2.36 8.80
CA SER A 133 16.65 1.02 8.60
C SER A 133 16.54 0.54 7.15
N MET A 134 15.93 1.32 6.25
CA MET A 134 15.89 0.99 4.83
C MET A 134 17.29 1.16 4.22
N PRO A 135 17.73 0.22 3.38
CA PRO A 135 19.05 0.30 2.75
C PRO A 135 19.13 1.51 1.83
N LYS A 136 20.35 1.98 1.62
CA LYS A 136 20.67 3.08 0.70
C LYS A 136 21.59 2.55 -0.40
N ARG A 137 21.52 3.15 -1.59
CA ARG A 137 22.45 2.88 -2.70
C ARG A 137 22.44 1.40 -3.13
N GLY A 138 21.24 0.79 -3.20
CA GLY A 138 21.08 -0.60 -3.64
C GLY A 138 21.62 -1.67 -2.68
N GLY A 139 21.91 -1.31 -1.43
CA GLY A 139 22.26 -2.28 -0.40
C GLY A 139 21.16 -3.31 -0.15
N ASP A 140 21.56 -4.47 0.39
CA ASP A 140 20.59 -5.48 0.80
C ASP A 140 19.73 -4.98 1.97
N TRP A 141 18.44 -5.29 1.90
CA TRP A 141 17.53 -5.08 3.02
C TRP A 141 17.88 -6.01 4.18
N PRO A 142 17.43 -5.75 5.41
CA PRO A 142 17.54 -6.74 6.48
C PRO A 142 16.96 -8.09 6.06
N ILE A 143 17.54 -9.14 6.61
CA ILE A 143 17.03 -10.49 6.41
C ILE A 143 15.63 -10.57 6.99
N VAL A 144 14.70 -11.19 6.26
CA VAL A 144 13.28 -11.19 6.65
C VAL A 144 13.06 -11.81 8.04
N ASP A 145 13.83 -12.86 8.38
CA ASP A 145 13.73 -13.48 9.71
C ASP A 145 14.11 -12.49 10.84
N ASP A 146 14.99 -11.53 10.61
CA ASP A 146 15.37 -10.52 11.61
C ASP A 146 14.35 -9.39 11.68
N MET A 147 13.71 -9.03 10.56
CA MET A 147 12.56 -8.12 10.54
C MET A 147 11.41 -8.71 11.36
N VAL A 148 11.12 -10.00 11.16
CA VAL A 148 10.10 -10.75 11.89
C VAL A 148 10.40 -10.81 13.40
N LYS A 149 11.64 -11.17 13.80
CA LYS A 149 12.04 -11.21 15.22
C LYS A 149 11.87 -9.86 15.92
N GLN A 150 12.10 -8.76 15.19
CA GLN A 150 11.93 -7.40 15.71
C GLN A 150 10.49 -6.88 15.60
N ASN A 151 9.55 -7.71 15.14
CA ASN A 151 8.17 -7.37 14.82
C ASN A 151 8.02 -6.20 13.81
N GLN A 152 9.06 -5.91 13.01
CA GLN A 152 9.05 -4.91 11.95
C GLN A 152 8.55 -5.53 10.65
N ARG A 153 7.27 -5.90 10.64
CA ARG A 153 6.64 -6.78 9.65
C ARG A 153 5.71 -6.07 8.66
N LEU A 154 5.74 -4.74 8.66
CA LEU A 154 4.93 -3.93 7.76
C LEU A 154 5.80 -2.86 7.08
N LEU A 155 6.02 -3.00 5.78
CA LEU A 155 6.63 -1.93 4.97
C LEU A 155 5.52 -1.06 4.39
N VAL A 156 5.69 0.25 4.44
CA VAL A 156 4.73 1.19 3.86
C VAL A 156 5.46 2.21 3.02
N PHE A 157 5.01 2.32 1.78
CA PHE A 157 5.51 3.27 0.80
C PHE A 157 4.40 4.21 0.36
N THR A 158 4.71 5.48 0.14
CA THR A 158 3.78 6.51 -0.34
C THR A 158 4.31 7.19 -1.60
N SER A 159 3.40 7.63 -2.47
CA SER A 159 3.72 8.33 -3.71
C SER A 159 4.08 9.81 -3.49
N LYS A 160 4.00 10.31 -2.25
CA LYS A 160 4.30 11.70 -1.88
C LYS A 160 5.63 11.81 -1.10
N PRO A 161 6.63 12.52 -1.63
CA PRO A 161 7.95 12.58 -0.98
C PRO A 161 7.91 13.33 0.36
N GLU A 162 6.98 14.25 0.56
CA GLU A 162 6.89 15.06 1.79
C GLU A 162 6.52 14.22 3.02
N LYS A 163 5.85 13.08 2.81
CA LYS A 163 5.39 12.17 3.87
C LYS A 163 6.54 11.43 4.56
N GLU A 164 7.66 11.23 3.88
CA GLU A 164 8.81 10.56 4.48
C GLU A 164 9.38 11.37 5.65
N ALA A 165 9.57 12.67 5.44
CA ALA A 165 10.07 13.55 6.50
C ALA A 165 8.99 13.91 7.52
N ALA A 166 7.73 14.07 7.09
CA ALA A 166 6.65 14.56 7.96
C ALA A 166 5.98 13.46 8.79
N GLU A 167 5.85 12.25 8.25
CA GLU A 167 5.04 11.15 8.82
C GLU A 167 5.82 9.83 8.93
N GLY A 168 7.03 9.74 8.36
CA GLY A 168 7.86 8.54 8.46
C GLY A 168 7.46 7.41 7.50
N PHE A 169 6.69 7.71 6.46
CA PHE A 169 6.34 6.75 5.40
C PHE A 169 7.27 6.91 4.20
N ALA A 170 7.91 5.82 3.78
CA ALA A 170 8.96 5.86 2.76
C ALA A 170 8.44 6.38 1.41
N TYR A 171 9.17 7.29 0.78
CA TYR A 171 8.86 7.73 -0.58
C TYR A 171 9.15 6.59 -1.54
N MET A 172 8.11 6.06 -2.19
CA MET A 172 8.21 4.81 -2.94
C MET A 172 9.28 4.87 -4.02
N TRP A 173 9.38 5.99 -4.75
CA TRP A 173 10.29 6.13 -5.91
C TRP A 173 11.77 6.27 -5.53
N ARG A 174 12.10 6.29 -4.23
CA ARG A 174 13.44 5.92 -3.79
C ARG A 174 13.56 4.41 -4.01
N TYR A 175 12.97 3.60 -3.14
CA TYR A 175 13.20 2.16 -3.04
C TYR A 175 12.59 1.26 -4.15
N VAL A 176 11.63 1.84 -4.87
CA VAL A 176 10.67 1.37 -5.88
C VAL A 176 11.08 1.44 -7.35
N LEU A 177 11.26 0.35 -8.11
CA LEU A 177 11.19 0.41 -9.58
C LEU A 177 9.85 -0.14 -10.07
N GLU A 178 9.10 0.70 -10.79
CA GLU A 178 7.97 0.27 -11.59
C GLU A 178 8.45 0.03 -13.03
N SER A 179 8.30 -1.20 -13.53
CA SER A 179 8.77 -1.59 -14.85
C SER A 179 7.79 -1.14 -15.94
N GLN A 180 8.13 -0.09 -16.69
CA GLN A 180 7.24 0.50 -17.69
C GLN A 180 6.60 -0.57 -18.61
N CYS A 181 5.27 -0.55 -18.68
CA CYS A 181 4.55 -1.25 -19.73
C CYS A 181 4.51 -0.34 -20.97
N GLU A 182 5.31 -0.64 -22.00
CA GLU A 182 5.15 -0.03 -23.33
C GLU A 182 3.84 -0.54 -23.96
N LEU A 183 2.72 0.07 -23.60
CA LEU A 183 1.51 -0.03 -24.40
C LEU A 183 1.64 0.95 -25.55
N LEU A 184 1.64 0.42 -26.77
CA LEU A 184 1.74 1.16 -28.03
C LEU A 184 0.41 1.90 -28.34
N ILE A 185 -0.06 2.74 -27.40
CA ILE A 185 -1.27 3.57 -27.52
C ILE A 185 -1.00 4.93 -26.83
N PRO A 186 -0.95 6.06 -27.56
CA PRO A 186 -0.53 7.36 -27.04
C PRO A 186 -1.63 8.12 -26.27
N MET A 187 -2.50 7.43 -25.56
CA MET A 187 -3.59 8.07 -24.83
C MET A 187 -3.85 7.30 -23.54
N LEU A 188 -3.13 7.65 -22.47
CA LEU A 188 -3.49 7.56 -21.04
C LEU A 188 -2.24 7.72 -20.17
N ASP A 189 -1.72 8.93 -20.05
CA ASP A 189 -0.67 9.30 -19.06
C ASP A 189 -1.16 9.18 -17.60
N SER A 190 -2.43 8.85 -17.37
CA SER A 190 -3.07 8.72 -16.07
C SER A 190 -3.19 7.28 -15.54
N LEU A 191 -2.51 6.30 -16.16
CA LEU A 191 -2.58 4.87 -15.78
C LEU A 191 -1.22 4.31 -15.30
N LYS A 192 -0.41 5.13 -14.61
CA LYS A 192 0.93 4.75 -14.12
C LYS A 192 0.94 3.78 -12.93
N PHE A 193 -0.01 2.87 -12.81
CA PHE A 193 -0.03 1.88 -11.73
C PHE A 193 -0.47 0.48 -12.18
N ASN A 194 -0.18 0.12 -13.43
CA ASN A 194 -0.62 -1.16 -14.01
C ASN A 194 0.52 -2.17 -14.16
N GLN A 195 1.43 -2.26 -13.19
CA GLN A 195 2.72 -2.96 -13.36
C GLN A 195 3.14 -3.82 -12.15
N SER A 196 3.98 -4.82 -12.43
CA SER A 196 4.74 -5.55 -11.41
C SER A 196 5.74 -4.61 -10.75
N ILE A 197 5.61 -4.43 -9.43
CA ILE A 197 6.54 -3.63 -8.63
C ILE A 197 7.77 -4.48 -8.30
N ASN A 198 8.96 -4.04 -8.73
CA ASN A 198 10.22 -4.69 -8.42
C ASN A 198 11.09 -3.80 -7.54
N LEU A 199 11.60 -4.34 -6.43
CA LEU A 199 12.48 -3.61 -5.50
C LEU A 199 13.88 -3.45 -6.12
N GLN A 200 14.05 -2.43 -6.96
CA GLN A 200 15.33 -1.97 -7.49
C GLN A 200 15.36 -0.43 -7.48
N GLU A 201 16.51 0.18 -7.18
CA GLU A 201 16.68 1.64 -7.23
C GLU A 201 17.35 2.10 -8.53
N ILE A 202 16.95 3.27 -9.02
CA ILE A 202 17.53 3.97 -10.17
C ILE A 202 18.88 4.59 -9.77
N LEU A 203 19.93 4.27 -10.52
CA LEU A 203 21.22 4.96 -10.44
C LEU A 203 21.05 6.39 -10.96
N ASN A 204 21.18 7.38 -10.06
CA ASN A 204 21.56 8.75 -10.42
C ASN A 204 22.85 9.11 -9.69
#